data_AF-A0A2C9LW14-F1
#
_entry.id   AF-A0A2C9LW14-F1
#
_cell.length_a   1.000
_cell.length_b   1.000
_cell.length_c   1.000
_cell.angle_alpha   90.00
_cell.angle_beta   90.00
_cell.angle_gamma   90.00
#
_symmetry.space_group_name_H-M   'P 1'
#
loop_
_entity.id
_entity.type
_entity.pdbx_description
1 polymer ?
#
loop_
_entity_poly.entity_id
_entity_poly.type
_entity_poly.pdbx_seq_one_letter_code
_entity_poly.pdbx_strand_id
1 'polypeptide(L)'
;MVINNNLLKELRHERDQAQVYNTVRNKTIFSDNYKLGGAICGMASEGVSVIVGTSLASSFNTIQSYCQALRLPYILVTPSRPSLLEGYQYDVSICPPYVEAVMKVVANLTLFENKIFYVYDSDDGKWVTRDVK
;
A
#
# COMPACT_ATOMS: atom_id res chain seq x y z
N MET A 1 4.28 -13.33 -9.55
CA MET A 1 5.52 -12.69 -9.05
C MET A 1 6.09 -13.64 -8.02
N VAL A 2 7.34 -14.09 -8.17
CA VAL A 2 7.95 -15.02 -7.19
C VAL A 2 8.58 -14.16 -6.10
N ILE A 3 8.01 -14.18 -4.89
CA ILE A 3 8.65 -13.57 -3.72
C ILE A 3 9.62 -14.62 -3.19
N ASN A 4 10.90 -14.53 -3.59
CA ASN A 4 11.96 -15.41 -3.14
C ASN A 4 12.64 -14.79 -1.90
N ASN A 5 12.23 -15.21 -0.71
CA ASN A 5 12.89 -14.83 0.53
C ASN A 5 14.04 -15.82 0.84
N ASN A 6 15.21 -15.60 0.22
CA ASN A 6 16.43 -16.37 0.48
C ASN A 6 17.02 -16.16 1.90
N LEU A 7 16.40 -15.36 2.77
CA LEU A 7 16.90 -15.09 4.14
C LEU A 7 16.51 -16.16 5.18
N LEU A 8 15.71 -17.18 4.82
CA LEU A 8 15.33 -18.27 5.71
C LEU A 8 16.16 -19.56 5.52
N LYS A 9 17.12 -19.55 4.58
CA LYS A 9 17.87 -20.75 4.17
C LYS A 9 18.83 -21.33 5.21
N GLU A 10 19.10 -20.64 6.31
CA GLU A 10 20.09 -21.13 7.29
C GLU A 10 19.51 -22.02 8.40
N LEU A 11 18.19 -22.21 8.54
CA LEU A 11 17.66 -22.80 9.78
C LEU A 11 16.57 -23.87 9.72
N ARG A 12 16.05 -24.34 8.57
CA ARG A 12 14.99 -25.39 8.62
C ARG A 12 15.12 -26.51 7.59
N HIS A 13 15.29 -27.70 8.15
CA HIS A 13 15.31 -29.00 7.48
C HIS A 13 13.90 -29.62 7.49
N GLU A 14 12.91 -29.00 6.84
CA GLU A 14 11.64 -29.65 6.48
C GLU A 14 11.06 -29.00 5.22
N ARG A 15 11.10 -29.73 4.10
CA ARG A 15 10.35 -29.52 2.84
C ARG A 15 9.88 -28.07 2.57
N ASP A 16 10.76 -27.25 1.98
CA ASP A 16 10.38 -26.03 1.27
C ASP A 16 9.46 -26.37 0.09
N GLN A 17 8.17 -26.54 0.36
CA GLN A 17 7.15 -26.57 -0.69
C GLN A 17 6.94 -25.12 -1.15
N ALA A 18 7.67 -24.71 -2.18
CA ALA A 18 7.38 -23.47 -2.87
C ALA A 18 5.94 -23.52 -3.40
N GLN A 19 5.04 -22.77 -2.77
CA GLN A 19 3.64 -22.69 -3.19
C GLN A 19 3.56 -21.75 -4.40
N VAL A 20 3.29 -22.33 -5.57
CA VAL A 20 3.16 -21.58 -6.83
C VAL A 20 1.72 -21.16 -6.99
N TYR A 21 1.50 -19.84 -7.09
CA TYR A 21 0.19 -19.26 -7.38
C TYR A 21 0.13 -18.79 -8.83
N ASN A 22 -0.96 -19.14 -9.51
CA ASN A 22 -1.25 -18.59 -10.83
C ASN A 22 -1.38 -17.08 -10.73
N THR A 23 -0.57 -16.37 -11.52
CA THR A 23 -0.54 -14.90 -11.50
C THR A 23 -1.09 -14.36 -12.80
N VAL A 24 -2.13 -13.54 -12.70
CA VAL A 24 -2.58 -12.66 -13.79
C VAL A 24 -1.85 -11.33 -13.68
N ARG A 25 -1.43 -10.76 -14.82
CA ARG A 25 -0.86 -9.42 -14.87
C ARG A 25 -1.76 -8.50 -15.66
N ASN A 26 -2.17 -7.41 -15.03
CA ASN A 26 -2.91 -6.33 -15.67
C ASN A 26 -2.16 -5.01 -15.48
N LYS A 27 -1.95 -4.26 -16.57
CA LYS A 27 -1.27 -2.96 -16.56
C LYS A 27 -2.31 -1.87 -16.77
N THR A 28 -2.44 -0.99 -15.78
CA THR A 28 -3.37 0.14 -15.83
C THR A 28 -2.66 1.45 -15.46
N ILE A 29 -3.33 2.57 -15.73
CA ILE A 29 -2.89 3.91 -15.37
C ILE A 29 -3.57 4.27 -14.04
N PHE A 30 -2.79 4.35 -12.96
CA PHE A 30 -3.35 4.58 -11.61
C PHE A 30 -3.96 5.96 -11.43
N SER A 31 -3.55 6.97 -12.21
CA SER A 31 -4.15 8.31 -12.15
C SER A 31 -5.54 8.40 -12.80
N ASP A 32 -5.93 7.39 -13.59
CA ASP A 32 -7.22 7.32 -14.27
C ASP A 32 -8.14 6.33 -13.54
N ASN A 33 -9.00 6.87 -12.67
CA ASN A 33 -9.89 6.07 -11.83
C ASN A 33 -10.88 5.22 -12.65
N TYR A 34 -11.23 5.63 -13.87
CA TYR A 34 -12.10 4.84 -14.74
C TYR A 34 -11.39 3.58 -15.23
N LYS A 35 -10.15 3.73 -15.73
CA LYS A 35 -9.32 2.59 -16.16
C LYS A 35 -8.94 1.68 -15.00
N LEU A 36 -8.70 2.25 -13.82
CA LEU A 36 -8.41 1.48 -12.61
C LEU A 36 -9.61 0.63 -12.18
N GLY A 37 -10.82 1.21 -12.11
CA GLY A 37 -12.04 0.47 -11.80
C GLY A 37 -12.30 -0.65 -12.82
N GLY A 38 -12.13 -0.37 -14.12
CA GLY A 38 -12.22 -1.37 -15.17
C GLY A 38 -11.21 -2.51 -15.01
N ALA A 39 -9.97 -2.20 -14.63
CA ALA A 39 -8.94 -3.22 -14.37
C ALA A 39 -9.28 -4.09 -13.16
N ILE A 40 -9.79 -3.50 -12.07
CA ILE A 40 -10.23 -4.25 -10.88
C ILE A 40 -11.39 -5.18 -11.23
N CYS A 41 -12.40 -4.68 -11.95
CA CYS A 41 -13.53 -5.51 -12.41
C CYS A 41 -13.09 -6.63 -13.36
N GLY A 42 -12.13 -6.35 -14.25
CA GLY A 42 -11.53 -7.37 -15.12
C GLY A 42 -10.86 -8.49 -14.32
N MET A 43 -9.99 -8.12 -13.37
CA MET A 43 -9.34 -9.08 -12.47
C MET A 43 -10.36 -9.90 -11.66
N ALA A 44 -11.42 -9.26 -11.16
CA ALA A 44 -12.49 -9.95 -10.46
C ALA A 44 -13.26 -10.93 -11.37
N SER A 45 -13.50 -10.55 -12.64
CA SER A 45 -14.15 -11.42 -13.63
C SER A 45 -13.29 -12.63 -14.00
N GLU A 46 -11.97 -12.49 -13.95
CA GLU A 46 -11.01 -13.58 -14.13
C GLU A 46 -10.92 -14.50 -12.89
N GLY A 47 -11.62 -14.17 -11.80
CA GLY A 47 -11.71 -15.01 -10.60
C GLY A 47 -10.45 -14.98 -9.72
N VAL A 48 -9.68 -13.89 -9.75
CA VAL A 48 -8.51 -13.77 -8.88
C VAL A 48 -8.93 -13.70 -7.41
N SER A 49 -8.16 -14.33 -6.51
CA SER A 49 -8.45 -14.33 -5.08
C SER A 49 -7.93 -13.10 -4.33
N VAL A 50 -6.93 -12.42 -4.90
CA VAL A 50 -6.28 -11.24 -4.32
C VAL A 50 -5.64 -10.41 -5.43
N ILE A 51 -5.65 -9.09 -5.26
CA ILE A 51 -4.92 -8.17 -6.12
C ILE A 51 -3.72 -7.64 -5.34
N VAL A 52 -2.54 -7.61 -5.96
CA VAL A 52 -1.35 -6.96 -5.40
C VAL A 52 -1.00 -5.77 -6.28
N GLY A 53 -0.86 -4.59 -5.69
CA GLY A 53 -0.57 -3.39 -6.47
C GLY A 53 -0.21 -2.17 -5.64
N THR A 54 -0.12 -1.04 -6.33
CA THR A 54 0.23 0.27 -5.79
C THR A 54 -0.98 1.20 -5.84
N SER A 55 -0.94 2.30 -5.10
CA SER A 55 -2.00 3.31 -5.11
C SER A 55 -1.44 4.73 -5.14
N LEU A 56 -2.15 5.62 -5.82
CA LEU A 56 -1.94 7.07 -5.71
C LEU A 56 -2.99 7.65 -4.76
N ALA A 57 -2.71 8.85 -4.21
CA ALA A 57 -3.68 9.54 -3.36
C ALA A 57 -5.03 9.76 -4.06
N SER A 58 -5.00 10.07 -5.37
CA SER A 58 -6.19 10.29 -6.20
C SER A 58 -7.01 9.03 -6.48
N SER A 59 -6.39 7.84 -6.37
CA SER A 59 -6.97 6.57 -6.81
C SER A 59 -7.30 5.61 -5.67
N PHE A 60 -6.79 5.90 -4.46
CA PHE A 60 -6.93 5.05 -3.28
C PHE A 60 -8.40 4.80 -2.90
N ASN A 61 -9.22 5.84 -2.89
CA ASN A 61 -10.65 5.71 -2.55
C ASN A 61 -11.40 4.83 -3.57
N THR A 62 -10.99 4.85 -4.84
CA THR A 62 -11.54 3.96 -5.87
C THR A 62 -11.18 2.51 -5.56
N ILE A 63 -9.91 2.24 -5.22
CA ILE A 63 -9.49 0.88 -4.83
C ILE A 63 -10.31 0.38 -3.64
N GLN A 64 -10.38 1.15 -2.54
CA GLN A 64 -11.14 0.77 -1.35
C GLN A 64 -12.61 0.48 -1.67
N SER A 65 -13.26 1.35 -2.45
CA SER A 65 -14.68 1.20 -2.80
C SER A 65 -14.96 -0.06 -3.64
N TYR A 66 -14.16 -0.30 -4.68
CA TYR A 66 -14.35 -1.47 -5.54
C TYR A 66 -14.00 -2.77 -4.82
N CYS A 67 -12.87 -2.81 -4.11
CA CYS A 67 -12.42 -4.00 -3.39
C CYS A 67 -13.38 -4.39 -2.25
N GLN A 68 -13.95 -3.40 -1.55
CA GLN A 68 -14.99 -3.64 -0.56
C GLN A 68 -16.27 -4.20 -1.18
N ALA A 69 -16.74 -3.61 -2.29
CA ALA A 69 -17.96 -4.06 -2.96
C ALA A 69 -17.83 -5.47 -3.54
N LEU A 70 -16.68 -5.78 -4.14
CA LEU A 70 -16.40 -7.08 -4.75
C LEU A 70 -15.89 -8.12 -3.75
N ARG A 71 -15.65 -7.72 -2.48
CA ARG A 71 -15.00 -8.54 -1.46
C ARG A 71 -13.68 -9.14 -1.95
N LEU A 72 -12.90 -8.33 -2.66
CA LEU A 72 -11.65 -8.73 -3.29
C LEU A 72 -10.48 -8.05 -2.58
N PRO A 73 -9.68 -8.78 -1.78
CA PRO A 73 -8.56 -8.20 -1.04
C PRO A 73 -7.55 -7.54 -1.97
N TYR A 74 -7.10 -6.34 -1.60
CA TYR A 74 -6.07 -5.58 -2.28
C TYR A 74 -4.86 -5.38 -1.35
N ILE A 75 -3.73 -5.97 -1.73
CA ILE A 75 -2.47 -5.81 -1.02
C ILE A 75 -1.73 -4.62 -1.62
N LEU A 76 -1.56 -3.57 -0.82
CA LEU A 76 -0.89 -2.33 -1.17
C LEU A 76 0.60 -2.41 -0.85
N VAL A 77 1.44 -2.17 -1.86
CA VAL A 77 2.89 -1.99 -1.69
C VAL A 77 3.27 -0.56 -1.27
N THR A 78 2.31 0.35 -1.29
CA THR A 78 2.44 1.73 -0.81
C THR A 78 1.97 1.85 0.64
N PRO A 79 2.46 2.84 1.39
CA PRO A 79 1.99 3.15 2.74
C PRO A 79 0.47 3.22 2.82
N SER A 80 -0.10 2.69 3.91
CA SER A 80 -1.53 2.85 4.19
C SER A 80 -1.84 4.33 4.36
N ARG A 81 -2.92 4.79 3.73
CA ARG A 81 -3.39 6.16 3.84
C ARG A 81 -4.45 6.21 4.94
N PRO A 82 -4.45 7.23 5.81
CA PRO A 82 -5.50 7.37 6.80
C PRO A 82 -6.84 7.49 6.07
N SER A 83 -7.70 6.47 6.21
CA SER A 83 -9.03 6.49 5.62
C SER A 83 -9.85 7.59 6.29
N LEU A 84 -10.51 8.43 5.49
CA LEU A 84 -11.49 9.39 6.00
C LEU A 84 -12.78 8.68 6.45
N LEU A 85 -12.96 7.42 6.08
CA LEU A 85 -14.16 6.61 6.32
C LEU A 85 -13.77 5.36 7.10
N GLU A 86 -14.28 5.24 8.33
CA GLU A 86 -14.18 3.99 9.10
C GLU A 86 -15.00 2.90 8.40
N GLY A 87 -14.43 1.70 8.22
CA GLY A 87 -15.19 0.50 7.80
C GLY A 87 -14.74 -0.24 6.53
N TYR A 88 -13.73 0.25 5.80
CA TYR A 88 -13.12 -0.53 4.71
C TYR A 88 -12.21 -1.65 5.29
N GLN A 89 -12.36 -2.87 4.76
CA GLN A 89 -11.72 -4.09 5.29
C GLN A 89 -10.97 -4.91 4.25
N TYR A 90 -11.05 -4.53 2.97
CA TYR A 90 -10.49 -5.30 1.85
C TYR A 90 -9.21 -4.68 1.29
N ASP A 91 -8.57 -3.78 2.01
CA ASP A 91 -7.26 -3.23 1.69
C ASP A 91 -6.27 -3.47 2.83
N VAL A 92 -5.08 -3.97 2.48
CA VAL A 92 -4.00 -4.26 3.44
C VAL A 92 -2.70 -3.68 2.90
N SER A 93 -2.10 -2.76 3.65
CA SER A 93 -0.75 -2.26 3.35
C SER A 93 0.30 -3.17 3.93
N ILE A 94 1.26 -3.60 3.10
CA ILE A 94 2.49 -4.25 3.56
C ILE A 94 3.60 -3.24 3.89
N CYS A 95 3.40 -1.97 3.54
CA CYS A 95 4.33 -0.90 3.86
C CYS A 95 4.06 -0.39 5.29
N PRO A 96 5.04 -0.46 6.20
CA PRO A 96 4.88 0.00 7.57
C PRO A 96 4.76 1.54 7.63
N PRO A 97 4.04 2.08 8.63
CA PRO A 97 3.96 3.53 8.83
C PRO A 97 5.34 4.08 9.22
N TYR A 98 5.85 5.04 8.44
CA TYR A 98 7.20 5.60 8.62
C TYR A 98 7.21 7.02 9.19
N VAL A 99 6.05 7.70 9.25
CA VAL A 99 5.95 9.10 9.70
C VAL A 99 6.50 9.28 11.11
N GLU A 100 6.16 8.40 12.05
CA GLU A 100 6.65 8.47 13.43
C GLU A 100 8.18 8.31 13.50
N ALA A 101 8.76 7.40 12.72
CA ALA A 101 10.20 7.18 12.67
C ALA A 101 10.93 8.43 12.13
N VAL A 102 10.39 9.04 11.07
CA VAL A 102 10.92 10.31 10.53
C VAL A 102 10.86 11.41 11.58
N MET A 103 9.73 11.57 12.28
CA MET A 103 9.58 12.59 13.33
C MET A 103 10.57 12.41 14.48
N LYS A 104 10.85 11.16 14.90
CA LYS A 104 11.85 10.88 15.93
C LYS A 104 13.27 11.26 15.49
N VAL A 105 13.64 10.97 14.24
CA VAL A 105 14.95 11.36 13.70
C VAL A 105 15.06 12.87 13.63
N VAL A 106 14.01 13.55 13.13
CA VAL A 106 13.95 15.01 13.07
C VAL A 106 14.11 15.62 14.46
N ALA A 107 13.33 15.18 15.45
CA ALA A 107 13.39 15.69 16.82
C ALA A 107 14.78 15.53 17.46
N ASN A 108 15.47 14.43 17.17
CA ASN A 108 16.82 14.19 17.68
C ASN A 108 17.88 15.07 16.98
N LEU A 109 17.69 15.38 15.69
CA LEU A 109 18.61 16.24 14.93
C LEU A 109 18.43 17.73 15.24
N THR A 110 17.24 18.15 15.68
CA THR A 110 16.91 19.56 15.92
C THR A 110 17.05 20.01 17.37
N LEU A 111 17.77 19.25 18.20
CA LEU A 111 18.09 19.61 19.59
C LEU A 111 18.80 20.97 19.75
N PHE A 112 19.24 21.59 18.66
CA PHE A 112 19.99 22.85 18.62
C PHE A 112 19.39 23.82 17.57
N GLU A 113 18.31 24.52 17.91
CA GLU A 113 17.79 25.76 17.26
C GLU A 113 17.78 25.85 15.71
N ASN A 114 17.48 24.75 15.01
CA ASN A 114 17.44 24.76 13.54
C ASN A 114 16.01 24.89 13.00
N LYS A 115 15.77 25.90 12.15
CA LYS A 115 14.56 25.98 11.31
C LYS A 115 14.60 24.85 10.29
N ILE A 116 13.52 24.08 10.18
CA ILE A 116 13.40 22.98 9.23
C ILE A 116 12.52 23.41 8.07
N PHE A 117 13.01 23.19 6.85
CA PHE A 117 12.20 23.29 5.64
C PHE A 117 11.70 21.90 5.26
N TYR A 118 10.39 21.70 5.30
CA TYR A 118 9.75 20.46 4.88
C TYR A 118 9.27 20.60 3.44
N VAL A 119 9.95 19.92 2.52
CA VAL A 119 9.53 19.81 1.12
C VAL A 119 8.77 18.50 0.98
N TYR A 120 7.54 18.58 0.47
CA TYR A 120 6.67 17.43 0.29
C TYR A 120 6.02 17.48 -1.09
N ASP A 121 5.70 16.29 -1.60
CA ASP A 121 4.87 16.13 -2.79
C ASP A 121 3.41 15.99 -2.38
N SER A 122 2.52 16.76 -3.00
CA SER A 122 1.08 16.64 -2.77
C SER A 122 0.50 15.32 -3.30
N ASP A 123 1.16 14.70 -4.29
CA ASP A 123 0.72 13.46 -4.91
C ASP A 123 0.88 12.25 -3.99
N ASP A 124 1.82 12.33 -3.04
CA ASP A 124 1.99 11.37 -1.95
C ASP A 124 0.85 11.42 -0.93
N GLY A 125 -0.13 12.30 -1.14
CA GLY A 125 -1.21 12.58 -0.22
C GLY A 125 -0.71 13.49 0.90
N LYS A 126 -1.54 14.44 1.30
CA LYS A 126 -1.26 15.23 2.49
C LYS A 126 -1.33 14.26 3.67
N TRP A 127 -0.17 13.79 4.13
CA TRP A 127 -0.02 13.23 5.46
C TRP A 127 -0.42 14.37 6.38
N VAL A 128 -1.68 14.37 6.81
CA VAL A 128 -2.19 15.38 7.69
C VAL A 128 -1.40 15.20 8.97
N THR A 129 -0.36 16.01 9.15
CA THR A 129 0.25 16.31 10.44
C THR A 129 -0.83 17.03 11.24
N ARG A 130 -1.85 16.29 11.65
CA ARG A 130 -2.91 16.76 12.52
C ARG A 130 -2.26 16.89 13.88
N ASP A 131 -1.90 18.13 14.18
CA ASP A 131 -1.80 18.69 15.52
C ASP A 131 -1.10 17.79 16.54
N VAL A 132 0.23 17.81 16.50
CA VAL A 132 0.98 17.70 17.76
C VAL A 132 0.76 19.04 18.48
N LYS A 133 -0.29 19.10 19.30
CA LYS A 133 -0.44 20.12 20.34
C LYS A 133 0.49 19.81 21.50
#